data_AF-A0A2P1UF33-F1
#
_entry.id   AF-A0A2P1UF33-F1
#
_cell.length_a   1.000
_cell.length_b   1.000
_cell.length_c   1.000
_cell.angle_alpha   90.00
_cell.angle_beta   90.00
_cell.angle_gamma   90.00
#
_symmetry.space_group_name_H-M   'P 1'
#
loop_
_entity.id
_entity.type
_entity.pdbx_description
1 polymer ?
#
loop_
_entity_poly.entity_id
_entity_poly.type
_entity_poly.pdbx_seq_one_letter_code
_entity_poly.pdbx_strand_id
1 'polypeptide(L)'
;MTQGKLLEFLEDIGISISVGYLSNLLIKNQVEFESEKNEVCASGLESSHWQHLDQTGARVGGVNYTTNVICNPFYTIYLTTAKKDRLSVVKVLQNAPELELILNQLTDNLQRDFPNPN
;
A
#
# COMPACT_ATOMS: atom_id res chain seq x y z
N MET A 1 -5.05 4.15 -16.58
CA MET A 1 -5.45 3.17 -17.61
C MET A 1 -6.84 2.65 -17.25
N THR A 2 -7.79 2.56 -18.19
CA THR A 2 -9.11 1.94 -17.95
C THR A 2 -9.13 0.54 -18.54
N GLN A 3 -10.07 -0.32 -18.12
CA GLN A 3 -10.20 -1.67 -18.69
C GLN A 3 -10.44 -1.63 -20.21
N GLY A 4 -11.23 -0.68 -20.71
CA GLY A 4 -11.46 -0.51 -22.16
C GLY A 4 -10.17 -0.17 -22.91
N LYS A 5 -9.34 0.73 -22.36
CA LYS A 5 -8.04 1.07 -22.98
C LYS A 5 -7.03 -0.07 -22.94
N LEU A 6 -7.08 -0.89 -21.89
CA LEU A 6 -6.27 -2.10 -21.83
C LEU A 6 -6.74 -3.13 -22.87
N LEU A 7 -8.05 -3.27 -23.08
CA LEU A 7 -8.59 -4.16 -24.11
C LEU A 7 -8.16 -3.71 -25.52
N GLU A 8 -8.35 -2.42 -25.86
CA GLU A 8 -7.89 -1.85 -27.12
C GLU A 8 -6.39 -2.12 -27.35
N PHE A 9 -5.56 -1.91 -26.32
CA PHE A 9 -4.13 -2.20 -26.40
C PHE A 9 -3.83 -3.68 -26.69
N LEU A 10 -4.53 -4.60 -26.03
CA LEU A 10 -4.36 -6.04 -26.25
C LEU A 10 -4.78 -6.44 -27.68
N GLU A 11 -5.88 -5.89 -28.17
CA GLU A 11 -6.34 -6.10 -29.55
C GLU A 11 -5.33 -5.56 -30.58
N ASP A 12 -4.77 -4.37 -30.34
CA ASP A 12 -3.76 -3.74 -31.21
C ASP A 12 -2.49 -4.58 -31.36
N ILE A 13 -2.10 -5.33 -30.32
CA ILE A 13 -0.95 -6.25 -30.38
C ILE A 13 -1.33 -7.67 -30.82
N GLY A 14 -2.57 -7.88 -31.29
CA GLY A 14 -3.04 -9.15 -31.85
C GLY A 14 -3.57 -10.15 -30.83
N ILE A 15 -3.82 -9.74 -29.58
CA ILE A 15 -4.38 -10.60 -28.54
C ILE A 15 -5.91 -10.47 -28.54
N SER A 16 -6.60 -11.51 -29.01
CA SER A 16 -8.06 -11.60 -28.97
C SER A 16 -8.54 -12.12 -27.60
N ILE A 17 -9.20 -11.26 -26.83
CA ILE A 17 -9.69 -11.56 -25.47
C ILE A 17 -11.05 -10.89 -25.26
N SER A 18 -11.97 -11.52 -24.54
CA SER A 18 -13.28 -10.90 -24.26
C SER A 18 -13.20 -9.93 -23.08
N VAL A 19 -14.08 -8.92 -23.08
CA VAL A 19 -14.23 -7.97 -21.95
C VAL A 19 -14.45 -8.71 -20.63
N GLY A 20 -15.28 -9.76 -20.63
CA GLY A 20 -15.60 -10.54 -19.43
C GLY A 20 -14.41 -11.36 -18.93
N TYR A 21 -13.63 -11.94 -19.84
CA TYR A 21 -12.41 -12.65 -19.46
C TYR A 21 -11.34 -11.69 -18.93
N LEU A 22 -11.13 -10.54 -19.57
CA LEU A 22 -10.21 -9.50 -19.07
C LEU A 22 -10.63 -9.01 -17.67
N SER A 23 -11.91 -8.74 -17.45
CA SER A 23 -12.42 -8.38 -16.13
C SER A 23 -12.10 -9.44 -15.08
N ASN A 24 -12.38 -10.71 -15.39
CA ASN A 24 -12.07 -11.81 -14.47
C ASN A 24 -10.56 -11.94 -14.20
N LEU A 25 -9.72 -11.78 -15.22
CA LEU A 25 -8.27 -11.78 -15.06
C LEU A 25 -7.80 -10.68 -14.09
N LEU A 26 -8.42 -9.50 -14.14
CA LEU A 26 -8.03 -8.34 -13.31
C LEU A 26 -8.53 -8.42 -11.86
N ILE A 27 -9.67 -9.08 -11.60
CA ILE A 27 -10.35 -8.98 -10.28
C ILE A 27 -10.52 -10.32 -9.56
N LYS A 28 -10.28 -11.45 -10.22
CA LYS A 28 -10.40 -12.79 -9.60
C LYS A 28 -9.04 -13.34 -9.23
N ASN A 29 -9.03 -14.39 -8.40
CA ASN A 29 -7.85 -15.15 -7.99
C ASN A 29 -6.71 -14.28 -7.43
N GLN A 30 -7.05 -13.25 -6.65
CA GLN A 30 -6.09 -12.29 -6.11
C GLN A 30 -5.24 -12.83 -4.95
N VAL A 31 -5.55 -14.02 -4.44
CA VAL A 31 -4.91 -14.60 -3.25
C VAL A 31 -3.39 -14.72 -3.42
N GLU A 32 -2.93 -15.18 -4.59
CA GLU A 32 -1.49 -15.30 -4.87
C GLU A 32 -0.82 -13.93 -4.94
N PHE A 33 -1.44 -12.94 -5.60
CA PHE A 33 -0.95 -11.57 -5.64
C PHE A 33 -0.94 -10.90 -4.25
N GLU A 34 -1.91 -11.20 -3.39
CA GLU A 34 -1.94 -10.71 -2.02
C GLU A 34 -0.80 -11.30 -1.19
N SER A 35 -0.50 -12.60 -1.34
CA SER A 35 0.66 -13.23 -0.69
C SER A 35 1.97 -12.61 -1.17
N GLU A 36 2.17 -12.56 -2.49
CA GLU A 36 3.37 -11.99 -3.10
C GLU A 36 3.58 -10.54 -2.65
N LYS A 37 2.51 -9.73 -2.67
CA LYS A 37 2.56 -8.35 -2.19
C LYS A 37 3.01 -8.26 -0.74
N ASN A 38 2.48 -9.11 0.15
CA ASN A 38 2.83 -9.08 1.57
C ASN A 38 4.28 -9.51 1.79
N GLU A 39 4.77 -10.51 1.05
CA GLU A 39 6.15 -10.99 1.08
C GLU A 39 7.13 -9.92 0.58
N VAL A 40 6.80 -9.25 -0.53
CA VAL A 40 7.55 -8.12 -1.07
C VAL A 40 7.56 -6.95 -0.08
N CYS A 41 6.44 -6.67 0.58
CA CYS A 41 6.35 -5.60 1.58
C CYS A 41 7.29 -5.89 2.76
N ALA A 42 7.21 -7.09 3.35
CA ALA A 42 8.05 -7.49 4.47
C ALA A 42 9.54 -7.46 4.08
N SER A 43 9.91 -8.11 2.98
CA SER A 43 11.28 -8.15 2.49
C SER A 43 11.81 -6.76 2.12
N GLY A 44 10.96 -5.91 1.54
CA GLY A 44 11.31 -4.53 1.18
C GLY A 44 11.54 -3.65 2.40
N LEU A 45 10.71 -3.79 3.45
CA LEU A 45 10.90 -3.06 4.71
C LEU A 45 12.21 -3.48 5.40
N GLU A 46 12.57 -4.76 5.34
CA GLU A 46 13.81 -5.29 5.91
C GLU A 46 15.06 -4.96 5.07
N SER A 47 14.90 -4.70 3.77
CA SER A 47 16.03 -4.48 2.85
C SER A 47 16.82 -3.19 3.10
N SER A 48 16.32 -2.27 3.92
CA SER A 48 16.96 -0.98 4.19
C SER A 48 16.57 -0.42 5.56
N HIS A 49 17.51 0.25 6.21
CA HIS A 49 17.25 1.01 7.44
C HIS A 49 16.40 2.27 7.24
N TRP A 50 16.17 2.67 5.98
CA TRP A 50 15.36 3.82 5.64
C TRP A 50 14.37 3.47 4.52
N GLN A 51 13.23 4.13 4.56
CA GLN A 51 12.17 4.00 3.56
C GLN A 51 11.73 5.41 3.15
N HIS A 52 11.63 5.66 1.86
CA HIS A 52 10.95 6.84 1.36
C HIS A 52 9.45 6.61 1.43
N LEU A 53 8.71 7.61 1.88
CA LEU A 53 7.26 7.55 2.00
C LEU A 53 6.62 8.80 1.41
N ASP A 54 5.72 8.60 0.47
CA ASP A 54 4.87 9.65 -0.08
C ASP A 54 3.38 9.28 0.06
N GLN A 55 2.50 10.27 -0.02
CA GLN A 55 1.06 10.07 0.05
C GLN A 55 0.34 10.86 -1.04
N THR A 56 -0.44 10.16 -1.86
CA THR A 56 -1.31 10.76 -2.87
C THR A 56 -2.78 10.48 -2.59
N GLY A 57 -3.66 11.39 -3.02
CA GLY A 57 -5.10 11.20 -2.90
C GLY A 57 -5.62 10.14 -3.85
N ALA A 58 -6.56 9.32 -3.40
CA ALA A 58 -7.20 8.29 -4.20
C ALA A 58 -8.73 8.36 -4.05
N ARG A 59 -9.44 7.78 -5.03
CA ARG A 59 -10.90 7.60 -4.95
C ARG A 59 -11.26 6.14 -5.21
N VAL A 60 -11.83 5.48 -4.21
CA VAL A 60 -12.25 4.08 -4.28
C VAL A 60 -13.76 4.03 -4.13
N GLY A 61 -14.45 3.52 -5.15
CA GLY A 61 -15.91 3.38 -5.12
C GLY A 61 -16.65 4.70 -4.87
N GLY A 62 -16.07 5.84 -5.27
CA GLY A 62 -16.69 7.14 -5.05
C GLY A 62 -16.36 7.81 -3.71
N VAL A 63 -15.55 7.18 -2.86
CA VAL A 63 -15.14 7.68 -1.53
C VAL A 63 -13.67 8.11 -1.58
N ASN A 64 -13.30 9.12 -0.80
CA ASN A 64 -11.92 9.59 -0.71
C ASN A 64 -11.08 8.64 0.13
N TYR A 65 -9.92 8.28 -0.42
CA TYR A 65 -8.90 7.43 0.17
C TYR A 65 -7.54 8.10 0.01
N THR A 66 -6.51 7.52 0.62
CA THR A 66 -5.12 7.95 0.46
C THR A 66 -4.27 6.75 0.09
N THR A 67 -3.48 6.86 -0.97
CA THR A 67 -2.50 5.85 -1.36
C THR A 67 -1.14 6.27 -0.83
N ASN A 68 -0.57 5.42 0.01
CA ASN A 68 0.79 5.54 0.55
C ASN A 68 1.74 4.82 -0.42
N VAL A 69 2.80 5.51 -0.81
CA VAL A 69 3.88 4.95 -1.63
C VAL A 69 5.06 4.75 -0.71
N ILE A 70 5.48 3.51 -0.47
CA ILE A 70 6.71 3.20 0.26
C ILE A 70 7.72 2.67 -0.73
N CYS A 71 8.93 3.22 -0.73
CA CYS A 71 9.97 2.74 -1.62
C CYS A 71 11.38 2.93 -1.06
N ASN A 72 12.29 2.14 -1.62
CA ASN A 72 13.74 2.33 -1.53
C ASN A 72 14.34 1.83 -2.86
N PRO A 73 15.67 1.79 -3.05
CA PRO A 73 16.28 1.36 -4.31
C PRO A 73 15.93 -0.06 -4.77
N PHE A 74 15.38 -0.91 -3.90
CA PHE A 74 15.09 -2.31 -4.16
C PHE A 74 13.61 -2.61 -4.41
N TYR A 75 12.68 -1.76 -3.95
CA TYR A 75 11.25 -2.01 -4.12
C TYR A 75 10.40 -0.74 -4.07
N THR A 76 9.16 -0.88 -4.52
CA THR A 76 8.10 0.12 -4.33
C THR A 76 6.79 -0.59 -4.10
N ILE A 77 6.07 -0.23 -3.05
CA ILE A 77 4.73 -0.75 -2.75
C ILE A 77 3.74 0.39 -2.57
N TYR A 78 2.50 0.11 -2.99
CA TYR A 78 1.37 1.02 -2.89
C TYR A 78 0.34 0.45 -1.92
N LEU A 79 0.00 1.22 -0.89
CA LEU A 79 -0.94 0.82 0.16
C LEU A 79 -2.01 1.88 0.33
N THR A 80 -3.24 1.55 -0.04
CA THR A 80 -4.38 2.48 0.01
C THR A 80 -5.13 2.34 1.33
N THR A 81 -5.19 3.43 2.10
CA THR A 81 -5.89 3.54 3.38
C THR A 81 -7.09 4.49 3.27
N ALA A 82 -8.11 4.26 4.09
CA ALA A 82 -9.32 5.10 4.10
C ALA A 82 -9.07 6.52 4.63
N LYS A 83 -8.00 6.72 5.43
CA LYS A 83 -7.67 7.98 6.08
C LYS A 83 -6.24 8.42 5.76
N LYS A 84 -6.04 9.73 5.86
CA LYS A 84 -4.74 10.40 5.89
C LYS A 84 -4.48 10.87 7.31
N ASP A 85 -3.75 10.08 8.09
CA ASP A 85 -3.31 10.45 9.43
C ASP A 85 -1.99 9.74 9.78
N ARG A 86 -1.35 10.20 10.86
CA ARG A 86 -0.04 9.67 11.27
C ARG A 86 -0.10 8.20 11.69
N LEU A 87 -1.22 7.74 12.25
CA LEU A 87 -1.38 6.35 12.69
C LEU A 87 -1.51 5.41 11.48
N SER A 88 -2.20 5.86 10.44
CA SER A 88 -2.30 5.16 9.16
C SER A 88 -0.93 4.99 8.51
N VAL A 89 -0.05 5.99 8.62
CA VAL A 89 1.34 5.91 8.15
C VAL A 89 2.13 4.85 8.93
N VAL A 90 2.06 4.88 10.26
CA VAL A 90 2.77 3.89 11.09
C VAL A 90 2.27 2.47 10.79
N LYS A 91 0.95 2.28 10.68
CA LYS A 91 0.36 0.98 10.33
C LYS A 91 0.89 0.44 8.99
N VAL A 92 0.98 1.31 7.99
CA VAL A 92 1.50 0.96 6.66
C VAL A 92 2.99 0.57 6.72
N LEU A 93 3.80 1.27 7.51
CA LEU A 93 5.21 0.92 7.73
C LEU A 93 5.41 -0.37 8.54
N GLN A 94 4.43 -0.76 9.37
CA GLN A 94 4.46 -2.02 10.11
C GLN A 94 4.03 -3.22 9.26
N ASN A 95 3.48 -3.00 8.05
CA ASN A 95 2.84 -4.04 7.24
C ASN A 95 1.83 -4.90 8.04
N ALA A 96 1.16 -4.30 9.01
CA ALA A 96 0.33 -5.01 9.98
C ALA A 96 -1.17 -4.83 9.71
N PRO A 97 -2.00 -5.87 9.95
CA PRO A 97 -3.45 -5.79 9.79
C PRO A 97 -4.08 -4.79 10.78
N GLU A 98 -3.46 -4.61 11.94
CA GLU A 98 -3.81 -3.63 12.97
C GLU A 98 -2.56 -2.88 13.44
N LEU A 99 -2.75 -1.72 14.07
CA LEU A 99 -1.63 -0.93 14.59
C LEU A 99 -1.13 -1.55 15.90
N GLU A 100 0.14 -1.93 15.94
CA GLU A 100 0.76 -2.48 17.14
C GLU A 100 1.69 -1.44 17.76
N LEU A 101 1.42 -1.07 19.02
CA LEU A 101 2.23 -0.12 19.77
C LEU A 101 2.74 -0.79 21.04
N ILE A 102 4.04 -0.62 21.31
CA ILE A 102 4.67 -1.11 22.54
C ILE A 102 4.76 0.05 23.52
N LEU A 103 4.19 -0.14 24.71
CA LEU A 103 4.36 0.76 25.85
C LEU A 103 5.35 0.13 26.81
N ASN A 104 6.53 0.74 26.94
CA ASN A 104 7.59 0.26 27.82
C ASN A 104 8.33 1.44 28.48
N GLN A 105 9.38 1.15 29.24
CA GLN A 105 10.14 2.18 29.94
C GLN A 105 10.72 3.27 29.02
N LEU A 106 11.04 2.93 27.76
CA LEU A 106 11.48 3.90 26.78
C LEU A 106 10.35 4.86 26.41
N THR A 107 9.11 4.39 26.29
CA THR A 107 7.93 5.23 26.07
C THR A 107 7.80 6.28 27.18
N ASP A 108 7.92 5.88 28.44
CA ASP A 108 7.85 6.80 29.57
C ASP A 108 8.96 7.86 29.53
N ASN A 109 10.19 7.44 29.19
CA ASN A 109 11.32 8.36 29.07
C ASN A 109 11.09 9.37 27.95
N LEU A 110 10.66 8.90 26.77
CA LEU A 110 10.34 9.77 25.63
C LEU A 110 9.23 10.76 25.93
N GLN A 111 8.20 10.40 26.72
CA GLN A 111 7.15 11.33 27.11
C GLN A 111 7.65 12.42 28.07
N ARG A 112 8.63 12.11 28.94
CA ARG A 112 9.26 13.12 29.80
C ARG A 112 10.15 14.07 28.99
N ASP A 113 10.89 13.53 28.03
CA ASP A 113 11.82 14.29 27.19
C ASP A 113 11.11 15.11 26.11
N PHE A 114 9.98 14.61 25.59
CA PHE A 114 9.13 15.24 24.59
C PHE A 114 7.69 15.35 25.10
N PRO A 115 7.42 16.24 26.07
CA PRO A 115 6.08 16.43 26.61
C PRO A 115 5.13 16.88 25.50
N ASN A 116 3.88 16.39 25.53
CA ASN A 116 2.87 16.82 24.58
C ASN A 116 2.70 18.34 24.65
N PRO A 117 2.72 19.06 23.52
CA PRO A 117 2.33 20.44 23.51
C PRO A 117 0.85 20.51 23.93
N ASN A 118 0.59 21.19 25.06
CA ASN A 118 -0.75 21.46 25.56
C ASN A 118 -1.64 22.12 24.49
#